data_AF-A0A939RA74-F1
#
_entry.id   AF-A0A939RA74-F1
#
_cell.length_a   1.000
_cell.length_b   1.000
_cell.length_c   1.000
_cell.angle_alpha   90.00
_cell.angle_beta   90.00
_cell.angle_gamma   90.00
#
_symmetry.space_group_name_H-M   'P 1'
#
loop_
_entity.id
_entity.type
_entity.pdbx_description
1 polymer ?
#
loop_
_entity_poly.entity_id
_entity_poly.type
_entity_poly.pdbx_seq_one_letter_code
_entity_poly.pdbx_strand_id
1 'polypeptide(L)'
;MTFEETLAKVKKIAGEADVAGKDFLAVQVNITEPDGGVFYVEVKDGNVTVEPFEYNDKQCTVTMNNENFNKLLDGDLNPILAFTLGKLKVDGDMGKALAFSNLIKK
;
A
#
# COMPACT_ATOMS: atom_id res chain seq x y z
N MET A 1 -1.01 -16.18 -0.32
CA MET A 1 -0.18 -15.68 0.79
C MET A 1 -1.11 -15.33 1.94
N THR A 2 -0.69 -15.51 3.19
CA THR A 2 -1.43 -15.01 4.36
C THR A 2 -1.29 -13.49 4.47
N PHE A 3 -2.09 -12.85 5.33
CA PHE A 3 -1.92 -11.43 5.65
C PHE A 3 -0.51 -11.13 6.19
N GLU A 4 0.02 -11.98 7.08
CA GLU A 4 1.35 -11.82 7.67
C GLU A 4 2.47 -11.89 6.62
N GLU A 5 2.35 -12.82 5.66
CA GLU A 5 3.30 -12.93 4.55
C GLU A 5 3.25 -11.70 3.64
N THR A 6 2.04 -11.20 3.34
CA THR A 6 1.84 -9.96 2.58
C THR A 6 2.48 -8.77 3.31
N LEU A 7 2.25 -8.63 4.63
CA LEU A 7 2.85 -7.58 5.44
C LEU A 7 4.37 -7.66 5.46
N ALA A 8 4.94 -8.85 5.63
CA ALA A 8 6.38 -9.07 5.60
C ALA A 8 7.00 -8.70 4.24
N LYS A 9 6.31 -9.04 3.14
CA LYS A 9 6.71 -8.65 1.78
C LYS A 9 6.70 -7.13 1.61
N VAL A 10 5.65 -6.44 2.07
CA VAL A 10 5.59 -4.97 2.03
C VAL A 10 6.70 -4.34 2.88
N LYS A 11 6.94 -4.82 4.11
CA LYS A 11 8.04 -4.34 4.98
C LYS A 11 9.38 -4.43 4.27
N LYS A 12 9.63 -5.54 3.56
CA LYS A 12 10.85 -5.72 2.78
C LYS A 12 10.97 -4.73 1.62
N ILE A 13 9.96 -4.64 0.75
CA ILE A 13 9.98 -3.75 -0.42
C ILE A 13 10.12 -2.29 0.03
N ALA A 14 9.33 -1.88 1.01
CA ALA A 14 9.34 -0.54 1.56
C ALA A 14 10.72 -0.20 2.17
N GLY A 15 11.32 -1.12 2.94
CA GLY A 15 12.64 -0.92 3.55
C GLY A 15 13.81 -0.83 2.55
N GLU A 16 13.62 -1.30 1.31
CA GLU A 16 14.59 -1.16 0.22
C GLU A 16 14.33 0.09 -0.66
N ALA A 17 13.20 0.79 -0.44
CA ALA A 17 12.81 1.91 -1.27
C ALA A 17 13.61 3.18 -0.98
N ASP A 18 14.05 3.87 -2.03
CA ASP A 18 14.61 5.21 -1.90
C ASP A 18 13.49 6.21 -1.57
N VAL A 19 13.56 6.73 -0.34
CA VAL A 19 12.62 7.72 0.23
C VAL A 19 13.30 9.05 0.53
N ALA A 20 14.57 9.22 0.16
CA ALA A 20 15.27 10.49 0.36
C ALA A 20 14.59 11.61 -0.44
N GLY A 21 14.24 12.71 0.23
CA GLY A 21 13.58 13.86 -0.39
C GLY A 21 12.16 13.60 -0.89
N LYS A 22 11.53 12.47 -0.54
CA LYS A 22 10.12 12.24 -0.83
C LYS A 22 9.22 13.00 0.16
N ASP A 23 8.13 13.54 -0.38
CA ASP A 23 7.10 14.19 0.43
C ASP A 23 6.47 13.23 1.44
N PHE A 24 5.87 13.79 2.48
CA PHE A 24 5.05 13.03 3.42
C PHE A 24 4.00 12.17 2.68
N LEU A 25 4.03 10.88 2.97
CA LEU A 25 3.10 9.88 2.47
C LEU A 25 2.55 9.11 3.67
N ALA A 26 1.24 8.98 3.78
CA ALA A 26 0.64 8.05 4.73
C ALA A 26 -0.56 7.35 4.08
N VAL A 27 -0.44 6.06 3.82
CA VAL A 27 -1.46 5.27 3.13
C VAL A 27 -1.83 4.05 3.95
N GLN A 28 -3.12 3.90 4.26
CA GLN A 28 -3.65 2.68 4.86
C GLN A 28 -4.05 1.70 3.77
N VAL A 29 -3.73 0.43 3.97
CA VAL A 29 -4.12 -0.70 3.12
C VAL A 29 -5.12 -1.55 3.87
N ASN A 30 -6.27 -1.81 3.27
CA ASN A 30 -7.29 -2.72 3.77
C ASN A 30 -7.36 -3.95 2.86
N ILE A 31 -7.03 -5.13 3.42
CA ILE A 31 -7.17 -6.42 2.75
C ILE A 31 -8.55 -7.00 3.09
N THR A 32 -9.35 -7.29 2.07
CA THR A 32 -10.80 -7.53 2.24
C THR A 32 -11.20 -8.95 2.65
N GLU A 33 -10.29 -9.91 2.57
CA GLU A 33 -10.55 -11.29 2.96
C GLU A 33 -10.88 -11.42 4.46
N PRO A 34 -11.62 -12.47 4.89
CA PRO A 34 -11.94 -12.68 6.29
C PRO A 34 -10.72 -12.83 7.22
N ASP A 35 -9.63 -13.41 6.70
CA ASP A 35 -8.31 -13.53 7.35
C ASP A 35 -7.35 -12.41 6.92
N GLY A 36 -7.88 -11.39 6.24
CA GLY A 36 -7.19 -10.16 5.92
C GLY A 36 -6.96 -9.29 7.15
N GLY A 37 -6.55 -8.07 6.88
CA GLY A 37 -6.22 -7.12 7.93
C GLY A 37 -5.95 -5.73 7.36
N VAL A 38 -5.57 -4.84 8.26
CA VAL A 38 -5.21 -3.47 7.95
C VAL A 38 -3.77 -3.21 8.35
N PHE A 39 -3.08 -2.43 7.55
CA PHE A 39 -1.78 -1.88 7.88
C PHE A 39 -1.63 -0.52 7.21
N TYR A 40 -0.63 0.24 7.60
CA TYR A 40 -0.29 1.47 6.90
C TYR A 40 1.16 1.46 6.45
N VAL A 41 1.45 2.30 5.46
CA VAL A 41 2.80 2.67 5.04
C VAL A 41 2.93 4.18 5.15
N GLU A 42 3.90 4.62 5.92
CA GLU A 42 4.24 6.03 6.10
C GLU A 42 5.64 6.30 5.54
N VAL A 43 5.78 7.37 4.79
CA VAL A 43 7.08 7.99 4.46
C VAL A 43 7.12 9.35 5.10
N LYS A 44 8.11 9.57 5.97
CA LYS A 44 8.29 10.81 6.71
C LYS A 44 9.77 11.00 7.05
N ASP A 45 10.28 12.20 6.81
CA ASP A 45 11.65 12.58 7.17
C ASP A 45 12.72 11.60 6.65
N GLY A 46 12.55 11.09 5.42
CA GLY A 46 13.46 10.12 4.80
C GLY A 46 13.41 8.72 5.41
N ASN A 47 12.40 8.42 6.22
CA ASN A 47 12.16 7.10 6.80
C ASN A 47 10.87 6.51 6.27
N VAL A 48 10.81 5.18 6.28
CA VAL A 48 9.61 4.41 5.93
C VAL A 48 9.19 3.54 7.10
N THR A 49 7.91 3.61 7.46
CA THR A 49 7.30 2.85 8.55
C THR A 49 6.16 2.03 7.99
N VAL A 50 6.08 0.76 8.40
CA VAL A 50 4.98 -0.13 8.00
C VAL A 50 4.51 -0.88 9.23
N GLU A 51 3.25 -0.70 9.65
CA GLU A 51 2.72 -1.37 10.85
C GLU A 51 1.28 -1.85 10.70
N PRO A 52 0.92 -3.00 11.33
CA PRO A 52 -0.36 -3.68 11.15
C PRO A 52 -1.48 -3.16 12.05
N PHE A 53 -1.77 -1.86 11.95
CA PHE A 53 -2.91 -1.25 12.62
C PHE A 53 -3.46 -0.07 11.81
N GLU A 54 -4.64 0.42 12.20
CA GLU A 54 -5.27 1.59 11.56
C GLU A 54 -4.49 2.86 11.84
N TYR A 55 -4.33 3.70 10.81
CA TYR A 55 -3.67 4.99 10.92
C TYR A 55 -4.68 6.12 10.69
N ASN A 56 -4.83 7.00 11.68
CA ASN A 56 -5.82 8.07 11.61
C ASN A 56 -5.36 9.24 10.74
N ASP A 57 -4.07 9.56 10.72
CA ASP A 57 -3.51 10.67 9.95
C ASP A 57 -3.10 10.25 8.52
N LYS A 58 -3.88 9.34 7.94
CA LYS A 58 -3.68 8.84 6.57
C LYS A 58 -4.17 9.85 5.54
N GLN A 59 -3.44 9.96 4.43
CA GLN A 59 -3.83 10.79 3.28
C GLN A 59 -4.81 10.06 2.36
N CYS A 60 -4.71 8.73 2.31
CA CYS A 60 -5.68 7.90 1.61
C CYS A 60 -5.74 6.48 2.20
N THR A 61 -6.81 5.79 1.85
CA THR A 61 -6.99 4.36 2.09
C THR A 61 -7.10 3.66 0.76
N VAL A 62 -6.31 2.60 0.57
CA VAL A 62 -6.47 1.65 -0.54
C VAL A 62 -7.12 0.38 -0.03
N THR A 63 -8.16 -0.10 -0.71
CA THR A 63 -8.88 -1.31 -0.33
C THR A 63 -8.94 -2.26 -1.50
N MET A 64 -8.49 -3.50 -1.29
CA MET A 64 -8.48 -4.53 -2.31
C MET A 64 -8.31 -5.92 -1.68
N ASN A 65 -8.58 -6.96 -2.47
CA ASN A 65 -8.29 -8.32 -2.04
C ASN A 65 -6.79 -8.61 -2.11
N ASN A 66 -6.35 -9.60 -1.34
CA ASN A 66 -4.96 -9.99 -1.19
C ASN A 66 -4.33 -10.47 -2.50
N GLU A 67 -5.10 -11.17 -3.35
CA GLU A 67 -4.62 -11.63 -4.67
C GLU A 67 -4.24 -10.45 -5.57
N ASN A 68 -5.14 -9.48 -5.72
CA ASN A 68 -4.88 -8.29 -6.52
C ASN A 68 -3.77 -7.45 -5.92
N PHE A 69 -3.68 -7.35 -4.58
CA PHE A 69 -2.63 -6.58 -3.92
C PHE A 69 -1.25 -7.17 -4.21
N ASN A 70 -1.13 -8.49 -4.14
CA ASN A 70 0.12 -9.16 -4.48
C ASN A 70 0.50 -8.98 -5.95
N LYS A 71 -0.46 -9.07 -6.89
CA LYS A 71 -0.21 -8.73 -8.30
C LYS A 71 0.24 -7.27 -8.50
N LEU A 72 -0.26 -6.35 -7.67
CA LEU A 72 0.17 -4.94 -7.70
C LEU A 72 1.63 -4.82 -7.21
N LEU A 73 1.99 -5.48 -6.10
CA LEU A 73 3.36 -5.53 -5.57
C LEU A 73 4.35 -6.10 -6.60
N ASP A 74 3.93 -7.16 -7.31
CA ASP A 74 4.76 -7.84 -8.33
C ASP A 74 4.80 -7.07 -9.66
N GLY A 75 3.97 -6.03 -9.82
CA GLY A 75 3.89 -5.24 -11.05
C GLY A 75 3.02 -5.82 -12.15
N ASP A 76 2.40 -6.98 -11.90
CA ASP A 76 1.51 -7.70 -12.82
C ASP A 76 0.11 -7.06 -12.93
N LEU A 77 -0.25 -6.20 -11.98
CA LEU A 77 -1.50 -5.45 -12.01
C LEU A 77 -1.21 -3.94 -12.00
N ASN A 78 -1.60 -3.27 -13.08
CA ASN A 78 -1.51 -1.82 -13.18
C ASN A 78 -2.53 -1.15 -12.22
N PRO A 79 -2.12 -0.19 -11.36
CA PRO A 79 -2.99 0.41 -10.36
C PRO A 79 -4.14 1.24 -10.95
N ILE A 80 -3.90 1.93 -12.06
CA ILE A 80 -4.93 2.74 -12.75
C ILE A 80 -6.01 1.79 -13.30
N LEU A 81 -5.58 0.72 -13.99
CA LEU A 81 -6.51 -0.27 -14.51
C LEU A 81 -7.27 -1.00 -13.39
N ALA A 82 -6.60 -1.35 -12.30
CA ALA A 82 -7.22 -1.97 -11.13
C ALA A 82 -8.32 -1.08 -10.53
N PHE A 83 -8.06 0.23 -10.42
CA PHE A 83 -9.04 1.19 -9.94
C PHE A 83 -10.22 1.32 -10.90
N THR A 84 -9.95 1.51 -12.20
CA THR A 84 -11.00 1.64 -13.23
C THR A 84 -11.90 0.39 -13.30
N LEU A 85 -11.35 -0.81 -13.09
CA LEU A 85 -12.12 -2.06 -13.07
C LEU A 85 -12.73 -2.41 -11.70
N GLY A 86 -12.57 -1.54 -10.69
CA GLY A 86 -13.13 -1.74 -9.34
C GLY A 86 -12.42 -2.80 -8.49
N LYS A 87 -11.23 -3.26 -8.91
CA LYS A 87 -10.37 -4.21 -8.17
C LYS A 87 -9.57 -3.55 -7.05
N LEU A 88 -9.34 -2.24 -7.19
CA LEU A 88 -8.74 -1.36 -6.21
C LEU A 88 -9.74 -0.24 -5.92
N LYS A 89 -10.04 0.00 -4.64
CA LYS A 89 -10.76 1.19 -4.21
C LYS A 89 -9.79 2.14 -3.53
N VAL A 90 -9.95 3.43 -3.79
CA VAL A 90 -9.18 4.49 -3.15
C VAL A 90 -10.16 5.45 -2.50
N ASP A 91 -9.96 5.74 -1.23
CA ASP A 91 -10.64 6.81 -0.49
C ASP A 91 -9.60 7.84 -0.05
N GLY A 92 -9.86 9.14 -0.26
CA GLY A 92 -8.89 10.22 0.00
C GLY A 92 -8.07 10.61 -1.23
N ASP A 93 -6.79 10.95 -1.02
CA ASP A 93 -5.91 11.51 -2.05
C ASP A 93 -5.42 10.45 -3.06
N MET A 94 -5.91 10.55 -4.30
CA MET A 94 -5.52 9.67 -5.42
C MET A 94 -4.06 9.81 -5.83
N GLY A 95 -3.48 11.01 -5.76
CA GLY A 95 -2.07 11.24 -6.07
C GLY A 95 -1.17 10.52 -5.08
N LYS A 96 -1.55 10.50 -3.80
CA LYS A 96 -0.85 9.73 -2.76
C LYS A 96 -1.03 8.22 -2.95
N ALA A 97 -2.20 7.75 -3.38
CA ALA A 97 -2.39 6.34 -3.72
C ALA A 97 -1.49 5.87 -4.88
N LEU A 98 -1.32 6.71 -5.92
CA LEU A 98 -0.40 6.42 -7.03
C LEU A 98 1.06 6.46 -6.60
N ALA A 99 1.46 7.46 -5.79
CA ALA A 99 2.81 7.53 -5.24
C ALA A 99 3.14 6.30 -4.38
N PHE A 100 2.19 5.86 -3.56
CA PHE A 100 2.27 4.61 -2.80
C PHE A 100 2.44 3.40 -3.71
N SER A 101 1.60 3.23 -4.74
CA SER A 101 1.73 2.11 -5.67
C SER A 101 3.11 2.02 -6.34
N ASN A 102 3.76 3.16 -6.62
CA ASN A 102 5.10 3.19 -7.17
C ASN A 102 6.19 2.90 -6.11
N LEU A 103 5.92 3.21 -4.84
CA LEU A 103 6.84 2.98 -3.73
C LEU A 103 6.94 1.49 -3.35
N ILE A 104 5.79 0.79 -3.32
CA ILE A 104 5.68 -0.61 -2.87
C ILE A 104 5.72 -1.63 -4.01
N LYS A 105 6.07 -1.20 -5.21
CA LYS A 105 6.28 -2.09 -6.35
C LYS A 105 7.71 -2.62 -6.35
N LYS A 106 7.88 -3.92 -6.62
CA LYS A 106 9.19 -4.56 -6.80
C LYS A 106 9.93 -4.08 -8.05
#